data_AF-A0A948UFB2-F1
#
_entry.id   AF-A0A948UFB2-F1
#
_cell.length_a   1.000
_cell.length_b   1.000
_cell.length_c   1.000
_cell.angle_alpha   90.00
_cell.angle_beta   90.00
_cell.angle_gamma   90.00
#
_symmetry.space_group_name_H-M   'P 1'
#
loop_
_entity.id
_entity.type
_entity.pdbx_description
1 polymer ?
#
loop_
_entity_poly.entity_id
_entity_poly.type
_entity_poly.pdbx_seq_one_letter_code
_entity_poly.pdbx_strand_id
1 'polypeptide(L)'
;QAGISAKKYLLGRGLAEKSLNDFEIGYAPDSYDEIKKFLTSAGFGQGEIYEAGMLVKSERDGSYYDRFRGRIMFPISDILGRTVGFGARVFVEKEAATGAKYINTPDTLVYNKSRILYGLDLAREHIRKENACVLVEGYMDVIGSHQMAVKNAVATSGTALTAEHLKIIRRYSENLILAFDGDRAGQEATQRSIDLAIENAMAVKAIILPADKDPSDFVGNPAEWKERVKKAKRIIDFYFENSFAKNNPETVEGKKIIAGELLKQIKKIPNRIEQAHWIEVLSEKLGIDSKLLFEELKKIKSADKPETKREDNFSASGPLRQSSSEASGSALGGKSANSSDIELENHLLALICALPNIEEKISQLKEAEFVFSDADASQIYASIVEALKKRPLPKNLPRELKKTLPERLFEKLNHLIFKAEQSLEPEGKAKEREKAFKRLLGRILFLRYRARHKKLERDIKLAEKNKDYAARELFIKEFNEVAGKMKKLAF
;
A
#
# COMPACT_ATOMS: atom_id res chain seq x y z
N GLN A 1 15.44 23.59 -11.54
CA GLN A 1 15.77 24.75 -10.68
C GLN A 1 14.79 24.94 -9.51
N ALA A 2 13.47 24.82 -9.72
CA ALA A 2 12.47 25.04 -8.66
C ALA A 2 12.64 24.20 -7.38
N GLY A 3 13.15 22.97 -7.47
CA GLY A 3 13.36 22.08 -6.31
C GLY A 3 14.61 22.33 -5.47
N ILE A 4 15.50 23.28 -5.83
CA ILE A 4 16.79 23.47 -5.12
C ILE A 4 16.56 23.90 -3.67
N SER A 5 15.66 24.85 -3.42
CA SER A 5 15.35 25.32 -2.07
C SER A 5 14.69 24.23 -1.21
N ALA A 6 13.81 23.44 -1.81
CA ALA A 6 13.19 22.29 -1.15
C ALA A 6 14.22 21.22 -0.78
N LYS A 7 15.16 20.91 -1.68
CA LYS A 7 16.29 20.01 -1.40
C LYS A 7 17.14 20.56 -0.25
N LYS A 8 17.53 21.84 -0.29
CA LYS A 8 18.32 22.49 0.78
C LYS A 8 17.61 22.41 2.12
N TYR A 9 16.29 22.61 2.15
CA TYR A 9 15.48 22.46 3.35
C TYR A 9 15.54 21.04 3.92
N LEU A 10 15.35 20.01 3.09
CA LEU A 10 15.42 18.61 3.53
C LEU A 10 16.81 18.22 4.03
N LEU A 11 17.87 18.71 3.38
CA LEU A 11 19.25 18.53 3.85
C LEU A 11 19.47 19.25 5.20
N GLY A 12 18.93 20.46 5.37
CA GLY A 12 18.96 21.19 6.64
C GLY A 12 18.18 20.51 7.77
N ARG A 13 17.24 19.62 7.43
CA ARG A 13 16.54 18.71 8.36
C ARG A 13 17.34 17.43 8.65
N GLY A 14 18.59 17.33 8.17
CA GLY A 14 19.48 16.20 8.43
C GLY A 14 19.33 15.03 7.45
N LEU A 15 18.38 15.05 6.52
CA LEU A 15 18.26 13.98 5.52
C LEU A 15 19.44 14.03 4.55
N ALA A 16 20.00 12.87 4.21
CA ALA A 16 21.08 12.73 3.25
C ALA A 16 20.54 12.64 1.82
N GLU A 17 21.32 13.08 0.84
CA GLU A 17 20.94 12.97 -0.58
C GLU A 17 20.61 11.53 -0.99
N LYS A 18 21.36 10.56 -0.45
CA LYS A 18 21.08 9.14 -0.68
C LYS A 18 19.66 8.77 -0.25
N SER A 19 19.21 9.24 0.92
CA SER A 19 17.87 8.96 1.42
C SER A 19 16.80 9.61 0.55
N LEU A 20 17.05 10.84 0.07
CA LEU A 20 16.13 11.50 -0.87
C LEU A 20 16.01 10.71 -2.18
N ASN A 21 17.10 10.15 -2.68
CA ASN A 21 17.12 9.33 -3.90
C ASN A 21 16.47 7.95 -3.68
N ASP A 22 16.78 7.27 -2.56
CA ASP A 22 16.24 5.95 -2.23
C ASP A 22 14.70 5.97 -2.13
N PHE A 23 14.12 7.08 -1.65
CA PHE A 23 12.68 7.30 -1.53
C PHE A 23 12.07 8.10 -2.70
N GLU A 24 12.86 8.38 -3.75
CA GLU A 24 12.43 9.11 -4.95
C GLU A 24 11.74 10.46 -4.65
N ILE A 25 12.22 11.19 -3.62
CA ILE A 25 11.60 12.44 -3.16
C ILE A 25 11.63 13.51 -4.25
N GLY A 26 10.47 14.12 -4.49
CA GLY A 26 10.26 15.13 -5.53
C GLY A 26 9.82 16.49 -4.99
N TYR A 27 9.57 17.42 -5.91
CA TYR A 27 9.00 18.72 -5.62
C TYR A 27 7.96 19.08 -6.68
N ALA A 28 6.76 19.43 -6.25
CA ALA A 28 5.71 20.02 -7.07
C ALA A 28 5.87 21.55 -7.04
N PRO A 29 6.16 22.19 -8.18
CA PRO A 29 6.25 23.65 -8.26
C PRO A 29 4.95 24.34 -7.85
N ASP A 30 5.03 25.61 -7.46
CA ASP A 30 3.85 26.42 -7.14
C ASP A 30 3.16 26.89 -8.43
N SER A 31 2.46 25.96 -9.08
CA SER A 31 1.78 26.16 -10.37
C SER A 31 0.41 25.49 -10.38
N TYR A 32 -0.58 26.12 -11.01
CA TYR A 32 -1.95 25.62 -11.05
C TYR A 32 -2.21 24.59 -12.16
N ASP A 33 -1.31 24.42 -13.14
CA ASP A 33 -1.57 23.60 -14.32
C ASP A 33 -0.33 22.91 -14.92
N GLU A 34 0.78 22.85 -14.21
CA GLU A 34 2.03 22.28 -14.72
C GLU A 34 1.93 20.76 -14.91
N ILE A 35 1.42 20.02 -13.91
CA ILE A 35 1.21 18.56 -14.05
C ILE A 35 0.11 18.27 -15.05
N LYS A 36 -0.95 19.09 -15.06
CA LYS A 36 -2.02 18.99 -16.06
C LYS A 36 -1.46 19.12 -17.48
N LYS A 37 -0.69 20.17 -17.77
CA LYS A 37 -0.06 20.40 -19.08
C LYS A 37 0.91 19.29 -19.44
N PHE A 38 1.76 18.89 -18.50
CA PHE A 38 2.74 17.83 -18.73
C PHE A 38 2.05 16.52 -19.12
N LEU A 39 1.10 16.04 -18.32
CA LEU A 39 0.43 14.76 -18.57
C LEU A 39 -0.51 14.81 -19.78
N THR A 40 -1.20 15.92 -20.02
CA THR A 40 -2.01 16.08 -21.23
C THR A 40 -1.14 16.11 -22.49
N SER A 41 0.05 16.73 -22.44
CA SER A 41 1.03 16.68 -23.55
C SER A 41 1.57 15.27 -23.79
N ALA A 42 1.67 14.45 -22.74
CA ALA A 42 1.97 13.01 -22.81
C ALA A 42 0.75 12.15 -23.23
N GLY A 43 -0.38 12.78 -23.54
CA GLY A 43 -1.57 12.14 -24.10
C GLY A 43 -2.60 11.64 -23.08
N PHE A 44 -2.43 11.92 -21.79
CA PHE A 44 -3.40 11.57 -20.73
C PHE A 44 -4.64 12.48 -20.75
N GLY A 45 -5.82 11.87 -20.62
CA GLY A 45 -7.08 12.60 -20.54
C GLY A 45 -7.22 13.28 -19.18
N GLN A 46 -7.84 14.46 -19.12
CA GLN A 46 -7.97 15.19 -17.85
C GLN A 46 -8.78 14.40 -16.81
N GLY A 47 -9.82 13.66 -17.24
CA GLY A 47 -10.59 12.75 -16.38
C GLY A 47 -9.72 11.67 -15.74
N GLU A 48 -8.87 11.00 -16.53
CA GLU A 48 -7.94 9.98 -16.04
C GLU A 48 -6.93 10.56 -15.04
N ILE A 49 -6.39 11.76 -15.30
CA ILE A 49 -5.45 12.43 -14.40
C ILE A 49 -6.15 12.82 -13.08
N TYR A 50 -7.41 13.24 -13.16
CA TYR A 50 -8.26 13.51 -12.00
C TYR A 50 -8.55 12.25 -11.18
N GLU A 51 -8.90 11.13 -11.82
CA GLU A 51 -9.15 9.83 -11.17
C GLU A 51 -7.88 9.25 -10.53
N ALA A 52 -6.70 9.50 -11.11
CA ALA A 52 -5.41 9.22 -10.49
C ALA A 52 -5.11 10.12 -9.27
N GLY A 53 -5.98 11.09 -8.99
CA GLY A 53 -5.91 12.00 -7.86
C GLY A 53 -4.93 13.14 -8.04
N MET A 54 -4.43 13.40 -9.26
CA MET A 54 -3.42 14.45 -9.51
C MET A 54 -4.05 15.83 -9.77
N LEU A 55 -5.35 15.87 -10.14
CA LEU A 55 -6.11 17.11 -10.32
C LEU A 55 -7.20 17.26 -9.25
N VAL A 56 -7.67 18.49 -9.12
CA VAL A 56 -8.90 18.87 -8.41
C VAL A 56 -9.82 19.54 -9.42
N LYS A 57 -11.12 19.27 -9.33
CA LYS A 57 -12.15 19.92 -10.13
C LYS A 57 -12.68 21.13 -9.36
N SER A 58 -12.65 22.30 -9.97
CA SER A 58 -13.19 23.54 -9.43
C SER A 58 -14.71 23.48 -9.36
N GLU A 59 -15.28 23.80 -8.20
CA GLU A 59 -16.73 23.87 -8.02
C GLU A 59 -17.35 25.12 -8.69
N ARG A 60 -16.55 26.16 -8.96
CA ARG A 60 -17.04 27.41 -9.57
C ARG A 60 -17.33 27.29 -11.06
N ASP A 61 -16.43 26.67 -11.80
CA ASP A 61 -16.42 26.67 -13.26
C ASP A 61 -16.18 25.29 -13.88
N GLY A 62 -16.05 24.24 -13.06
CA GLY A 62 -15.81 22.87 -13.51
C GLY A 62 -14.39 22.63 -14.06
N SER A 63 -13.50 23.63 -14.03
CA SER A 63 -12.14 23.52 -14.56
C SER A 63 -11.25 22.64 -13.68
N TYR A 64 -10.25 22.00 -14.27
CA TYR A 64 -9.25 21.22 -13.53
C TYR A 64 -8.00 22.03 -13.23
N TYR A 65 -7.48 21.88 -12.02
CA TYR A 65 -6.20 22.43 -11.59
C TYR A 65 -5.38 21.41 -10.80
N ASP A 66 -4.08 21.64 -10.73
CA ASP A 66 -3.11 20.76 -10.08
C ASP A 66 -3.40 20.62 -8.58
N ARG A 67 -3.48 19.39 -8.07
CA ARG A 67 -3.71 19.12 -6.64
C ARG A 67 -2.53 19.55 -5.78
N PHE A 68 -1.32 19.19 -6.22
CA PHE A 68 -0.10 19.40 -5.47
C PHE A 68 0.66 20.58 -6.07
N ARG A 69 0.89 21.61 -5.26
CA ARG A 69 1.58 22.82 -5.68
C ARG A 69 2.46 23.32 -4.54
N GLY A 70 3.63 23.87 -4.84
CA GLY A 70 4.55 24.39 -3.82
C GLY A 70 4.88 23.40 -2.71
N ARG A 71 4.99 22.11 -3.04
CA ARG A 71 5.03 20.99 -2.08
C ARG A 71 6.18 20.04 -2.32
N ILE A 72 6.79 19.56 -1.25
CA ILE A 72 7.71 18.41 -1.27
C ILE A 72 6.88 17.16 -1.43
N MET A 73 7.23 16.32 -2.41
CA MET A 73 6.47 15.14 -2.82
C MET A 73 7.13 13.87 -2.31
N PHE A 74 6.32 13.02 -1.67
CA PHE A 74 6.69 11.72 -1.13
C PHE A 74 5.94 10.64 -1.94
N PRO A 75 6.58 9.98 -2.93
CA PRO A 75 5.94 8.92 -3.69
C PRO A 75 5.52 7.77 -2.78
N ILE A 76 4.26 7.36 -2.86
CA ILE A 76 3.72 6.22 -2.11
C ILE A 76 3.68 5.02 -3.04
N SER A 77 4.42 3.98 -2.66
CA SER A 77 4.55 2.76 -3.45
C SER A 77 3.65 1.63 -2.94
N ASP A 78 3.20 0.78 -3.86
CA ASP A 78 2.67 -0.53 -3.52
C ASP A 78 3.80 -1.51 -3.15
N ILE A 79 3.44 -2.75 -2.81
CA ILE A 79 4.42 -3.77 -2.40
C ILE A 79 5.45 -4.12 -3.47
N LEU A 80 5.26 -3.77 -4.75
CA LEU A 80 6.27 -3.98 -5.79
C LEU A 80 7.22 -2.79 -5.96
N GLY A 81 6.97 -1.69 -5.29
CA GLY A 81 7.69 -0.44 -5.53
C GLY A 81 7.14 0.33 -6.74
N ARG A 82 5.86 0.13 -7.11
CA ARG A 82 5.19 0.97 -8.11
C ARG A 82 4.50 2.12 -7.38
N THR A 83 4.75 3.35 -7.80
CA THR A 83 4.07 4.53 -7.26
C THR A 83 2.57 4.46 -7.58
N VAL A 84 1.75 4.46 -6.52
CA VAL A 84 0.28 4.42 -6.60
C VAL A 84 -0.36 5.71 -6.10
N GLY A 85 0.39 6.55 -5.38
CA GLY A 85 -0.07 7.85 -4.91
C GLY A 85 1.09 8.70 -4.42
N PHE A 86 0.77 9.84 -3.83
CA PHE A 86 1.74 10.76 -3.27
C PHE A 86 1.25 11.32 -1.93
N GLY A 87 2.16 11.39 -0.97
CA GLY A 87 2.08 12.32 0.14
C GLY A 87 2.77 13.62 -0.26
N ALA A 88 2.33 14.74 0.30
CA ALA A 88 2.88 16.04 -0.06
C ALA A 88 2.90 16.99 1.13
N ARG A 89 4.08 17.51 1.46
CA ARG A 89 4.28 18.50 2.52
C ARG A 89 4.37 19.90 1.94
N VAL A 90 3.62 20.84 2.50
CA VAL A 90 3.71 22.25 2.10
C VAL A 90 5.12 22.79 2.33
N PHE A 91 5.65 23.49 1.33
CA PHE A 91 6.96 24.14 1.39
C PHE A 91 6.86 25.66 1.21
N VAL A 92 5.92 26.13 0.38
CA VAL A 92 5.68 27.57 0.15
C VAL A 92 4.69 28.14 1.19
N GLU A 93 5.06 29.24 1.84
CA GLU A 93 4.31 29.85 2.96
C GLU A 93 2.88 30.26 2.60
N LYS A 94 2.64 30.73 1.37
CA LYS A 94 1.31 31.12 0.88
C LYS A 94 0.30 29.97 0.94
N GLU A 95 0.74 28.74 0.67
CA GLU A 95 -0.12 27.55 0.79
C GLU A 95 -0.24 27.06 2.24
N ALA A 96 0.75 27.35 3.09
CA ALA A 96 0.74 26.94 4.50
C ALA A 96 -0.27 27.76 5.32
N ALA A 97 -0.56 28.99 4.89
CA ALA A 97 -1.52 29.88 5.55
C ALA A 97 -2.99 29.46 5.36
N THR A 98 -3.30 28.65 4.34
CA THR A 98 -4.70 28.34 3.96
C THR A 98 -5.01 26.85 3.83
N GLY A 99 -4.05 25.95 4.07
CA GLY A 99 -4.21 24.52 3.82
C GLY A 99 -3.46 23.60 4.78
N ALA A 100 -3.72 22.30 4.70
CA ALA A 100 -3.08 21.31 5.55
C ALA A 100 -1.56 21.19 5.29
N LYS A 101 -0.79 21.05 6.37
CA LYS A 101 0.68 20.85 6.35
C LYS A 101 1.08 19.65 5.49
N TYR A 102 0.30 18.57 5.58
CA TYR A 102 0.41 17.39 4.72
C TYR A 102 -0.92 17.13 4.02
N ILE A 103 -0.85 16.78 2.74
CA ILE A 103 -1.98 16.25 1.97
C ILE A 103 -1.54 14.98 1.26
N ASN A 104 -2.49 14.07 1.03
CA ASN A 104 -2.24 12.83 0.30
C ASN A 104 -3.16 12.77 -0.92
N THR A 105 -2.77 11.97 -1.91
CA THR A 105 -3.69 11.52 -2.96
C THR A 105 -4.98 10.99 -2.31
N PRO A 106 -6.18 11.31 -2.84
CA PRO A 106 -7.42 10.67 -2.40
C PRO A 106 -7.38 9.16 -2.67
N ASP A 107 -8.35 8.39 -2.16
CA ASP A 107 -8.45 6.99 -2.59
C ASP A 107 -8.73 6.94 -4.11
N THR A 108 -8.02 6.05 -4.80
CA THR A 108 -8.14 5.83 -6.24
C THR A 108 -8.29 4.33 -6.50
N LEU A 109 -8.43 3.93 -7.76
CA LEU A 109 -8.46 2.52 -8.13
C LEU A 109 -7.22 1.76 -7.64
N VAL A 110 -6.05 2.42 -7.65
CA VAL A 110 -4.76 1.80 -7.33
C VAL A 110 -4.21 2.18 -5.95
N TYR A 111 -4.83 3.14 -5.26
CA TYR A 111 -4.40 3.61 -3.94
C TYR A 111 -5.55 3.56 -2.94
N ASN A 112 -5.41 2.69 -1.94
CA ASN A 112 -6.32 2.61 -0.81
C ASN A 112 -5.54 2.86 0.49
N LYS A 113 -5.85 3.99 1.15
CA LYS A 113 -5.13 4.43 2.37
C LYS A 113 -5.18 3.41 3.48
N SER A 114 -6.29 2.69 3.61
CA SER A 114 -6.50 1.65 4.64
C SER A 114 -5.68 0.38 4.40
N ARG A 115 -4.98 0.26 3.26
CA ARG A 115 -4.18 -0.95 2.93
C ARG A 115 -2.72 -0.66 2.60
N ILE A 116 -2.38 0.60 2.34
CA ILE A 116 -1.01 0.98 1.98
C ILE A 116 -0.26 1.49 3.20
N LEU A 117 0.98 1.05 3.34
CA LEU A 117 1.94 1.49 4.35
C LEU A 117 3.14 2.09 3.63
N TYR A 118 3.45 3.35 3.92
CA TYR A 118 4.59 4.03 3.31
C TYR A 118 5.91 3.34 3.69
N GLY A 119 6.78 3.14 2.69
CA GLY A 119 8.08 2.50 2.85
C GLY A 119 8.03 0.97 3.00
N LEU A 120 6.86 0.33 2.97
CA LEU A 120 6.74 -1.12 3.11
C LEU A 120 7.46 -1.88 1.98
N ASP A 121 7.47 -1.33 0.77
CA ASP A 121 8.18 -1.89 -0.37
C ASP A 121 9.69 -2.01 -0.11
N LEU A 122 10.26 -1.01 0.57
CA LEU A 122 11.67 -1.00 1.00
C LEU A 122 11.89 -1.80 2.29
N ALA A 123 10.91 -1.80 3.20
CA ALA A 123 11.06 -2.34 4.56
C ALA A 123 10.77 -3.84 4.68
N ARG A 124 9.95 -4.43 3.81
CA ARG A 124 9.41 -5.80 3.99
C ARG A 124 10.46 -6.89 4.27
N GLU A 125 11.60 -6.86 3.59
CA GLU A 125 12.64 -7.87 3.79
C GLU A 125 13.39 -7.63 5.10
N HIS A 126 13.52 -6.37 5.52
CA HIS A 126 14.06 -5.99 6.81
C HIS A 126 13.11 -6.33 7.96
N ILE A 127 11.78 -6.18 7.76
CA ILE A 127 10.78 -6.61 8.75
C ILE A 127 10.90 -8.10 9.03
N ARG A 128 11.03 -8.93 7.99
CA ARG A 128 11.25 -10.38 8.15
C ARG A 128 12.57 -10.68 8.85
N LYS A 129 13.66 -10.04 8.40
CA LYS A 129 15.00 -10.29 8.92
C LYS A 129 15.14 -9.93 10.39
N GLU A 130 14.66 -8.75 10.77
CA GLU A 130 14.72 -8.26 12.16
C GLU A 130 13.58 -8.81 13.03
N ASN A 131 12.65 -9.58 12.42
CA ASN A 131 11.43 -10.11 13.03
C ASN A 131 10.64 -9.05 13.82
N ALA A 132 10.56 -7.85 13.27
CA ALA A 132 9.84 -6.72 13.86
C ALA A 132 9.53 -5.66 12.81
N CYS A 133 8.34 -5.06 12.89
CA CYS A 133 7.96 -3.89 12.10
C CYS A 133 7.96 -2.66 13.02
N VAL A 134 8.66 -1.59 12.65
CA VAL A 134 8.60 -0.32 13.38
C VAL A 134 7.57 0.57 12.70
N LEU A 135 6.48 0.89 13.39
CA LEU A 135 5.46 1.82 12.90
C LEU A 135 5.71 3.21 13.48
N VAL A 136 5.98 4.16 12.59
CA VAL A 136 6.18 5.59 12.91
C VAL A 136 5.05 6.42 12.28
N GLU A 137 4.94 7.69 12.64
CA GLU A 137 3.79 8.52 12.24
C GLU A 137 3.85 9.01 10.78
N GLY A 138 5.01 9.54 10.37
CA GLY A 138 5.11 10.32 9.14
C GLY A 138 6.12 9.80 8.11
N TYR A 139 6.06 10.41 6.93
CA TYR A 139 7.01 10.14 5.84
C TYR A 139 8.45 10.43 6.24
N MET A 140 8.67 11.55 6.94
CA MET A 140 10.01 11.98 7.38
C MET A 140 10.60 10.99 8.38
N ASP A 141 9.77 10.43 9.27
CA ASP A 141 10.19 9.46 10.28
C ASP A 141 10.63 8.14 9.66
N VAL A 142 9.92 7.69 8.61
CA VAL A 142 10.33 6.51 7.85
C VAL A 142 11.66 6.76 7.16
N ILE A 143 11.81 7.88 6.45
CA ILE A 143 13.05 8.20 5.73
C ILE A 143 14.22 8.35 6.72
N GLY A 144 14.02 9.08 7.82
CA GLY A 144 14.99 9.26 8.88
C GLY A 144 15.38 7.93 9.53
N SER A 145 14.41 7.07 9.84
CA SER A 145 14.66 5.72 10.38
C SER A 145 15.50 4.87 9.44
N HIS A 146 15.17 4.85 8.15
CA HIS A 146 15.94 4.10 7.15
C HIS A 146 17.37 4.64 7.00
N GLN A 147 17.54 5.97 7.04
CA GLN A 147 18.85 6.62 7.06
C GLN A 147 19.68 6.22 8.28
N MET A 148 19.04 6.08 9.44
CA MET A 148 19.63 5.58 10.67
C MET A 148 19.75 4.04 10.70
N ALA A 149 19.59 3.36 9.56
CA ALA A 149 19.65 1.91 9.39
C ALA A 149 18.59 1.09 10.16
N VAL A 150 17.51 1.72 10.63
CA VAL A 150 16.28 1.06 11.07
C VAL A 150 15.38 0.91 9.85
N LYS A 151 15.74 -0.03 8.97
CA LYS A 151 15.12 -0.21 7.65
C LYS A 151 13.80 -0.97 7.67
N ASN A 152 13.40 -1.48 8.82
CA ASN A 152 12.11 -2.14 9.06
C ASN A 152 11.02 -1.13 9.50
N ALA A 153 11.22 0.17 9.27
CA ALA A 153 10.27 1.22 9.59
C ALA A 153 9.26 1.49 8.46
N VAL A 154 7.99 1.71 8.81
CA VAL A 154 6.86 2.06 7.92
C VAL A 154 5.93 3.07 8.59
N ALA A 155 5.03 3.70 7.83
CA ALA A 155 4.03 4.63 8.37
C ALA A 155 2.65 4.49 7.71
N THR A 156 1.59 4.81 8.46
CA THR A 156 0.23 4.96 7.92
C THR A 156 0.08 6.36 7.33
N SER A 157 0.25 6.48 6.01
CA SER A 157 0.26 7.72 5.22
C SER A 157 -0.89 8.72 5.51
N GLY A 158 -0.81 9.46 6.62
CA GLY A 158 -1.82 10.41 7.08
C GLY A 158 -3.20 9.79 7.34
N THR A 159 -3.25 8.54 7.82
CA THR A 159 -4.50 7.87 8.20
C THR A 159 -4.32 7.06 9.49
N ALA A 160 -5.42 6.75 10.16
CA ALA A 160 -5.39 5.88 11.33
C ALA A 160 -4.95 4.46 10.94
N LEU A 161 -4.26 3.79 11.85
CA LEU A 161 -3.93 2.38 11.71
C LEU A 161 -5.20 1.53 11.57
N THR A 162 -5.20 0.60 10.63
CA THR A 162 -6.34 -0.28 10.36
C THR A 162 -6.00 -1.76 10.55
N ALA A 163 -7.02 -2.60 10.72
CA ALA A 163 -6.84 -4.05 10.76
C ALA A 163 -6.22 -4.61 9.47
N GLU A 164 -6.48 -3.97 8.31
CA GLU A 164 -5.89 -4.40 7.05
C GLU A 164 -4.39 -4.10 6.99
N HIS A 165 -3.93 -2.96 7.52
CA HIS A 165 -2.51 -2.69 7.69
C HIS A 165 -1.84 -3.76 8.56
N LEU A 166 -2.46 -4.10 9.70
CA LEU A 166 -1.93 -5.11 10.62
C LEU A 166 -1.88 -6.49 9.98
N LYS A 167 -2.92 -6.90 9.24
CA LYS A 167 -2.93 -8.15 8.45
C LYS A 167 -1.80 -8.18 7.42
N ILE A 168 -1.49 -7.04 6.79
CA ILE A 168 -0.38 -6.95 5.83
C ILE A 168 0.96 -7.08 6.54
N ILE A 169 1.17 -6.35 7.64
CA ILE A 169 2.41 -6.41 8.45
C ILE A 169 2.64 -7.84 8.95
N ARG A 170 1.58 -8.51 9.43
CA ARG A 170 1.63 -9.86 9.97
C ARG A 170 2.10 -10.93 8.98
N ARG A 171 2.02 -10.67 7.67
CA ARG A 171 2.64 -11.53 6.63
C ARG A 171 4.17 -11.56 6.70
N TYR A 172 4.78 -10.60 7.41
CA TYR A 172 6.22 -10.42 7.52
C TYR A 172 6.73 -10.61 8.95
N SER A 173 5.96 -10.20 9.96
CA SER A 173 6.31 -10.33 11.38
C SER A 173 5.06 -10.16 12.26
N GLU A 174 4.96 -10.94 13.34
CA GLU A 174 3.94 -10.74 14.39
C GLU A 174 4.35 -9.67 15.41
N ASN A 175 5.62 -9.26 15.45
CA ASN A 175 6.11 -8.21 16.34
C ASN A 175 5.94 -6.83 15.71
N LEU A 176 5.25 -5.94 16.43
CA LEU A 176 5.02 -4.55 16.05
C LEU A 176 5.62 -3.63 17.12
N ILE A 177 6.48 -2.70 16.71
CA ILE A 177 7.07 -1.68 17.57
C ILE A 177 6.42 -0.34 17.17
N LEU A 178 5.69 0.26 18.09
CA LEU A 178 5.00 1.53 17.90
C LEU A 178 5.88 2.66 18.40
N ALA A 179 6.09 3.68 17.57
CA ALA A 179 6.76 4.92 17.94
C ALA A 179 5.83 6.09 17.62
N PHE A 180 5.23 6.65 18.67
CA PHE A 180 4.31 7.78 18.57
C PHE A 180 4.86 8.96 19.37
N ASP A 181 4.37 10.14 19.02
CA ASP A 181 4.69 11.38 19.72
C ASP A 181 4.18 11.32 21.18
N GLY A 182 4.94 11.94 22.09
CA GLY A 182 4.63 11.94 23.52
C GLY A 182 3.47 12.88 23.93
N ASP A 183 2.80 13.53 22.99
CA ASP A 183 1.77 14.53 23.28
C ASP A 183 0.40 13.92 23.67
N ARG A 184 -0.47 14.74 24.26
CA ARG A 184 -1.74 14.27 24.85
C ARG A 184 -2.75 13.78 23.79
N ALA A 185 -2.71 14.34 22.58
CA ALA A 185 -3.59 13.94 21.47
C ALA A 185 -3.12 12.64 20.82
N GLY A 186 -1.80 12.46 20.73
CA GLY A 186 -1.11 11.24 20.34
C GLY A 186 -1.45 10.08 21.27
N GLN A 187 -1.59 10.30 22.58
CA GLN A 187 -1.89 9.23 23.55
C GLN A 187 -3.19 8.47 23.28
N GLU A 188 -4.30 9.14 22.94
CA GLU A 188 -5.58 8.46 22.65
C GLU A 188 -5.57 7.73 21.29
N ALA A 189 -4.95 8.33 20.27
CA ALA A 189 -4.74 7.69 18.96
C ALA A 189 -3.78 6.49 19.05
N THR A 190 -2.74 6.63 19.88
CA THR A 190 -1.77 5.58 20.23
C THR A 190 -2.48 4.43 20.93
N GLN A 191 -3.33 4.71 21.93
CA GLN A 191 -4.05 3.68 22.66
C GLN A 191 -4.99 2.88 21.75
N ARG A 192 -5.73 3.55 20.85
CA ARG A 192 -6.56 2.85 19.85
C ARG A 192 -5.74 1.97 18.91
N SER A 193 -4.56 2.44 18.49
CA SER A 193 -3.65 1.69 17.63
C SER A 193 -3.06 0.47 18.33
N ILE A 194 -2.71 0.61 19.61
CA ILE A 194 -2.28 -0.49 20.48
C ILE A 194 -3.38 -1.55 20.60
N ASP A 195 -4.59 -1.11 20.97
CA ASP A 195 -5.73 -2.00 21.18
C ASP A 195 -6.02 -2.81 19.91
N LEU A 196 -6.11 -2.11 18.78
CA LEU A 196 -6.32 -2.73 17.49
C LEU A 196 -5.21 -3.75 17.14
N ALA A 197 -3.96 -3.44 17.43
CA ALA A 197 -2.84 -4.33 17.19
C ALA A 197 -2.88 -5.59 18.07
N ILE A 198 -3.18 -5.45 19.37
CA ILE A 198 -3.36 -6.56 20.30
C ILE A 198 -4.51 -7.46 19.84
N GLU A 199 -5.66 -6.87 19.51
CA GLU A 199 -6.85 -7.60 19.04
C GLU A 199 -6.60 -8.37 17.73
N ASN A 200 -5.68 -7.89 16.88
CA ASN A 200 -5.22 -8.57 15.67
C ASN A 200 -4.06 -9.55 15.92
N ALA A 201 -3.81 -9.90 17.18
CA ALA A 201 -2.79 -10.85 17.64
C ALA A 201 -1.36 -10.45 17.25
N MET A 202 -1.05 -9.15 17.30
CA MET A 202 0.33 -8.66 17.20
C MET A 202 0.98 -8.63 18.58
N ALA A 203 2.27 -8.99 18.65
CA ALA A 203 3.11 -8.74 19.82
C ALA A 203 3.56 -7.28 19.81
N VAL A 204 2.89 -6.44 20.60
CA VAL A 204 3.08 -4.99 20.58
C VAL A 204 4.15 -4.54 21.58
N LYS A 205 5.10 -3.76 21.09
CA LYS A 205 6.06 -2.98 21.87
C LYS A 205 5.89 -1.49 21.59
N ALA A 206 6.30 -0.65 22.53
CA ALA A 206 6.30 0.80 22.39
C ALA A 206 7.69 1.36 22.63
N ILE A 207 8.05 2.37 21.83
CA ILE A 207 9.19 3.24 22.06
C ILE A 207 8.67 4.48 22.79
N ILE A 208 9.25 4.77 23.94
CA ILE A 208 8.95 6.01 24.66
C ILE A 208 9.91 7.08 24.15
N LEU A 209 9.35 8.08 23.47
CA LEU A 209 10.08 9.25 23.00
C LEU A 209 10.08 10.36 24.08
N PRO A 210 11.14 11.18 24.16
CA PRO A 210 11.09 12.42 24.92
C PRO A 210 9.95 13.33 24.42
N ALA A 211 9.47 14.23 25.27
CA ALA A 211 8.48 15.22 24.87
C ALA A 211 8.97 16.00 23.64
N ASP A 212 8.05 16.26 22.71
CA ASP A 212 8.26 17.05 21.50
C ASP A 212 9.36 16.53 20.55
N LYS A 213 9.70 15.24 20.61
CA LYS A 213 10.62 14.60 19.66
C LYS A 213 9.93 13.55 18.81
N ASP A 214 10.20 13.58 17.52
CA ASP A 214 9.82 12.54 16.56
C ASP A 214 11.03 11.65 16.20
N PRO A 215 10.84 10.48 15.56
CA PRO A 215 11.94 9.66 15.08
C PRO A 215 12.92 10.40 14.14
N SER A 216 12.42 11.34 13.34
CA SER A 216 13.26 12.12 12.41
C SER A 216 14.24 13.07 13.11
N ASP A 217 13.93 13.53 14.33
CA ASP A 217 14.81 14.37 15.14
C ASP A 217 16.07 13.63 15.62
N PHE A 218 16.06 12.29 15.61
CA PHE A 218 17.22 11.47 15.98
C PHE A 218 18.21 11.27 14.83
N VAL A 219 17.97 11.82 13.63
CA VAL A 219 18.89 11.67 12.49
C VAL A 219 20.31 12.13 12.81
N GLY A 220 20.47 13.13 13.70
CA GLY A 220 21.77 13.57 14.23
C GLY A 220 22.41 12.62 15.26
N ASN A 221 21.65 11.68 15.82
CA ASN A 221 22.12 10.67 16.77
C ASN A 221 21.58 9.24 16.43
N PRO A 222 22.06 8.61 15.34
CA PRO A 222 21.53 7.31 14.89
C PRO A 222 21.67 6.17 15.90
N ALA A 223 22.70 6.24 16.76
CA ALA A 223 22.93 5.22 17.78
C ALA A 223 21.82 5.21 18.83
N GLU A 224 21.35 6.40 19.23
CA GLU A 224 20.25 6.53 20.19
C GLU A 224 18.94 5.97 19.61
N TRP A 225 18.63 6.25 18.34
CA TRP A 225 17.41 5.71 17.72
C TRP A 225 17.41 4.18 17.68
N LYS A 226 18.51 3.57 17.23
CA LYS A 226 18.67 2.10 17.22
C LYS A 226 18.53 1.51 18.62
N GLU A 227 19.13 2.15 19.61
CA GLU A 227 19.08 1.68 20.98
C GLU A 227 17.65 1.76 21.56
N ARG A 228 16.90 2.82 21.23
CA ARG A 228 15.48 2.95 21.58
C ARG A 228 14.62 1.85 20.95
N VAL A 229 14.84 1.53 19.68
CA VAL A 229 14.15 0.42 19.00
C VAL A 229 14.46 -0.91 19.68
N LYS A 230 15.73 -1.15 20.02
CA LYS A 230 16.18 -2.37 20.71
C LYS A 230 15.58 -2.49 22.13
N LYS A 231 15.50 -1.37 22.85
CA LYS A 231 14.93 -1.26 24.21
C LYS A 231 13.42 -1.04 24.24
N ALA A 232 12.73 -1.15 23.09
CA ALA A 232 11.27 -0.99 23.04
C ALA A 232 10.60 -1.94 24.05
N LYS A 233 9.76 -1.38 24.92
CA LYS A 233 9.11 -2.11 26.00
C LYS A 233 7.86 -2.81 25.49
N ARG A 234 7.54 -4.01 25.98
CA ARG A 234 6.25 -4.62 25.66
C ARG A 234 5.15 -3.77 26.27
N ILE A 235 4.04 -3.64 25.55
CA ILE A 235 3.00 -2.70 25.97
C ILE A 235 2.31 -3.13 27.26
N ILE A 236 2.18 -4.45 27.47
CA ILE A 236 1.63 -5.00 28.71
C ILE A 236 2.55 -4.69 29.91
N ASP A 237 3.87 -4.82 29.76
CA ASP A 237 4.82 -4.44 30.81
C ASP A 237 4.69 -2.95 31.17
N PHE A 238 4.54 -2.09 30.15
CA PHE A 238 4.30 -0.67 30.36
C PHE A 238 3.00 -0.39 31.13
N TYR A 239 1.90 -1.11 30.84
CA TYR A 239 0.67 -0.98 31.62
C TYR A 239 0.85 -1.40 33.08
N PHE A 240 1.56 -2.49 33.32
CA PHE A 240 1.90 -2.91 34.68
C PHE A 240 2.72 -1.84 35.40
N GLU A 241 3.82 -1.38 34.81
CA GLU A 241 4.67 -0.33 35.41
C GLU A 241 3.84 0.93 35.76
N ASN A 242 3.02 1.41 34.83
CA ASN A 242 2.22 2.63 35.01
C ASN A 242 1.13 2.48 36.08
N SER A 243 0.45 1.32 36.14
CA SER A 243 -0.64 1.08 37.10
C SER A 243 -0.10 0.94 38.53
N PHE A 244 1.01 0.21 38.71
CA PHE A 244 1.68 0.04 40.00
C PHE A 244 2.42 1.29 40.48
N ALA A 245 2.86 2.18 39.57
CA ALA A 245 3.48 3.45 39.96
C ALA A 245 2.45 4.47 40.50
N LYS A 246 1.19 4.39 40.06
CA LYS A 246 0.13 5.36 40.41
C LYS A 246 -0.69 4.96 41.64
N ASN A 247 -0.66 3.68 42.02
CA ASN A 247 -1.54 3.13 43.03
C ASN A 247 -0.73 2.29 44.02
N ASN A 248 -1.13 2.28 45.30
CA ASN A 248 -0.48 1.47 46.32
C ASN A 248 -0.98 0.01 46.25
N PRO A 249 -0.15 -0.98 45.88
CA PRO A 249 -0.59 -2.37 45.78
C PRO A 249 -0.86 -3.03 47.14
N GLU A 250 -0.52 -2.39 48.27
CA GLU A 250 -0.75 -2.95 49.61
C GLU A 250 -2.15 -2.63 50.17
N THR A 251 -2.86 -1.64 49.60
CA THR A 251 -4.22 -1.27 50.04
C THR A 251 -5.29 -1.98 49.24
N VAL A 252 -6.45 -2.23 49.84
CA VAL A 252 -7.60 -2.86 49.16
C VAL A 252 -8.05 -2.02 47.97
N GLU A 253 -8.10 -0.70 48.14
CA GLU A 253 -8.47 0.26 47.09
C GLU A 253 -7.47 0.22 45.92
N GLY A 254 -6.17 0.23 46.21
CA GLY A 254 -5.14 0.20 45.18
C GLY A 254 -5.12 -1.12 44.41
N LYS A 255 -5.25 -2.25 45.12
CA LYS A 255 -5.42 -3.57 44.48
C LYS A 255 -6.61 -3.61 43.53
N LYS A 256 -7.75 -3.04 43.94
CA LYS A 256 -8.96 -2.98 43.11
C LYS A 256 -8.77 -2.14 41.85
N ILE A 257 -8.11 -0.98 41.97
CA ILE A 257 -7.82 -0.11 40.81
C ILE A 257 -6.86 -0.81 39.85
N ILE A 258 -5.73 -1.33 40.35
CA ILE A 258 -4.71 -2.00 39.53
C ILE A 258 -5.29 -3.20 38.81
N ALA A 259 -5.99 -4.08 39.53
CA ALA A 259 -6.63 -5.25 38.92
C ALA A 259 -7.66 -4.85 37.87
N GLY A 260 -8.50 -3.85 38.16
CA GLY A 260 -9.52 -3.37 37.22
C GLY A 260 -8.93 -2.77 35.93
N GLU A 261 -7.79 -2.07 36.01
CA GLU A 261 -7.09 -1.52 34.85
C GLU A 261 -6.41 -2.61 34.03
N LEU A 262 -5.63 -3.49 34.67
CA LEU A 262 -4.82 -4.49 33.99
C LEU A 262 -5.65 -5.64 33.42
N LEU A 263 -6.69 -6.09 34.12
CA LEU A 263 -7.59 -7.13 33.60
C LEU A 263 -8.31 -6.66 32.32
N LYS A 264 -8.64 -5.36 32.19
CA LYS A 264 -9.18 -4.80 30.94
C LYS A 264 -8.20 -4.93 29.77
N GLN A 265 -6.90 -4.73 30.01
CA GLN A 265 -5.88 -4.87 28.97
C GLN A 265 -5.61 -6.35 28.66
N ILE A 266 -5.50 -7.20 29.68
CA ILE A 266 -5.32 -8.66 29.52
C ILE A 266 -6.49 -9.25 28.71
N LYS A 267 -7.73 -8.80 28.95
CA LYS A 267 -8.91 -9.29 28.24
C LYS A 267 -8.84 -9.12 26.72
N LYS A 268 -8.15 -8.07 26.24
CA LYS A 268 -8.00 -7.77 24.80
C LYS A 268 -7.08 -8.76 24.09
N ILE A 269 -6.18 -9.42 24.82
CA ILE A 269 -5.24 -10.41 24.27
C ILE A 269 -6.02 -11.61 23.75
N PRO A 270 -5.94 -11.99 22.45
CA PRO A 270 -6.72 -13.11 21.92
C PRO A 270 -6.28 -14.48 22.46
N ASN A 271 -5.01 -14.63 22.80
CA ASN A 271 -4.42 -15.91 23.22
C ASN A 271 -4.68 -16.19 24.71
N ARG A 272 -5.40 -17.28 25.02
CA ARG A 272 -5.75 -17.65 26.40
C ARG A 272 -4.55 -18.08 27.27
N ILE A 273 -3.51 -18.65 26.67
CA ILE A 273 -2.29 -19.03 27.39
C ILE A 273 -1.54 -17.76 27.81
N GLU A 274 -1.45 -16.79 26.91
CA GLU A 274 -0.86 -15.48 27.23
C GLU A 274 -1.68 -14.74 28.29
N GLN A 275 -3.02 -14.76 28.19
CA GLN A 275 -3.88 -14.22 29.26
C GLN A 275 -3.58 -14.88 30.62
N ALA A 276 -3.50 -16.21 30.65
CA ALA A 276 -3.24 -16.95 31.88
C ALA A 276 -1.88 -16.58 32.49
N HIS A 277 -0.84 -16.45 31.67
CA HIS A 277 0.48 -16.01 32.12
C HIS A 277 0.42 -14.62 32.78
N TRP A 278 -0.22 -13.63 32.14
CA TRP A 278 -0.30 -12.28 32.71
C TRP A 278 -1.17 -12.18 33.95
N ILE A 279 -2.20 -13.04 34.07
CA ILE A 279 -2.98 -13.15 35.31
C ILE A 279 -2.13 -13.70 36.44
N GLU A 280 -1.28 -14.68 36.18
CA GLU A 280 -0.37 -15.21 37.20
C GLU A 280 0.62 -14.15 37.67
N VAL A 281 1.23 -13.41 36.73
CA VAL A 281 2.11 -12.27 37.07
C VAL A 281 1.37 -11.21 37.90
N LEU A 282 0.11 -10.92 37.58
CA LEU A 282 -0.72 -9.99 38.35
C LEU A 282 -1.07 -10.51 39.74
N SER A 283 -1.38 -11.81 39.83
CA SER A 283 -1.68 -12.53 41.06
C SER A 283 -0.51 -12.44 42.05
N GLU A 284 0.69 -12.77 41.59
CA GLU A 284 1.92 -12.69 42.38
C GLU A 284 2.16 -11.26 42.89
N LYS A 285 2.04 -10.25 42.02
CA LYS A 285 2.32 -8.85 42.38
C LYS A 285 1.29 -8.22 43.33
N LEU A 286 0.04 -8.69 43.32
CA LEU A 286 -1.02 -8.17 44.21
C LEU A 286 -1.25 -9.06 45.45
N GLY A 287 -0.68 -10.26 45.48
CA GLY A 287 -0.98 -11.26 46.50
C GLY A 287 -2.47 -11.65 46.51
N ILE A 288 -3.09 -11.79 45.34
CA ILE A 288 -4.50 -12.19 45.17
C ILE A 288 -4.52 -13.53 44.44
N ASP A 289 -5.35 -14.48 44.88
CA ASP A 289 -5.51 -15.77 44.21
C ASP A 289 -5.87 -15.59 42.71
N SER A 290 -5.13 -16.27 41.83
CA SER A 290 -5.30 -16.15 40.38
C SER A 290 -6.69 -16.56 39.92
N LYS A 291 -7.38 -17.49 40.61
CA LYS A 291 -8.76 -17.90 40.29
C LYS A 291 -9.74 -16.74 40.46
N LEU A 292 -9.58 -15.92 41.50
CA LEU A 292 -10.42 -14.73 41.71
C LEU A 292 -10.21 -13.71 40.59
N LEU A 293 -8.96 -13.49 40.16
CA LEU A 293 -8.65 -12.63 39.03
C LEU A 293 -9.24 -13.17 37.71
N PHE A 294 -9.22 -14.48 37.51
CA PHE A 294 -9.90 -15.12 36.37
C PHE A 294 -11.42 -14.94 36.40
N GLU A 295 -12.05 -14.98 37.57
CA GLU A 295 -13.49 -14.71 37.73
C GLU A 295 -13.82 -13.26 37.38
N GLU A 296 -13.03 -12.30 37.86
CA GLU A 296 -13.18 -10.89 37.49
C GLU A 296 -12.95 -10.66 35.99
N LEU A 297 -11.96 -11.32 35.38
CA LEU A 297 -11.72 -11.26 33.94
C LEU A 297 -12.93 -11.76 33.12
N LYS A 298 -13.68 -12.75 33.63
CA LYS A 298 -14.90 -13.26 32.97
C LYS A 298 -16.05 -12.25 33.04
N LYS A 299 -16.14 -11.46 34.12
CA LYS A 299 -17.15 -10.42 34.30
C LYS A 299 -16.93 -9.22 33.38
N ILE A 300 -15.68 -8.95 32.98
CA ILE A 300 -15.37 -7.92 31.99
C ILE A 300 -15.99 -8.32 30.65
N LYS A 301 -17.07 -7.62 30.27
CA LYS A 301 -17.63 -7.69 28.92
C LYS A 301 -16.53 -7.28 27.94
N SER A 302 -16.27 -8.09 26.92
CA SER A 302 -15.52 -7.63 25.76
C SER A 302 -16.22 -6.37 25.26
N ALA A 303 -15.48 -5.27 25.06
CA ALA A 303 -16.02 -4.11 24.38
C ALA A 303 -16.68 -4.62 23.10
N ASP A 304 -17.98 -4.38 22.97
CA ASP A 304 -18.80 -4.87 21.88
C ASP A 304 -18.08 -4.57 20.55
N LYS A 305 -17.93 -5.60 19.71
CA LYS A 305 -17.91 -5.35 18.27
C LYS A 305 -19.13 -4.46 18.02
N PRO A 306 -19.00 -3.30 17.35
CA PRO A 306 -20.18 -2.59 16.91
C PRO A 306 -21.03 -3.60 16.16
N GLU A 307 -22.20 -3.93 16.70
CA GLU A 307 -23.26 -4.50 15.90
C GLU A 307 -23.42 -3.49 14.76
N THR A 308 -22.95 -3.87 13.58
CA THR A 308 -23.32 -3.18 12.35
C THR A 308 -24.83 -3.28 12.28
N LYS A 309 -25.52 -2.25 12.78
CA LYS A 309 -26.83 -1.87 12.29
C LYS A 309 -26.64 -1.74 10.79
N ARG A 310 -27.04 -2.80 10.09
CA ARG A 310 -27.29 -2.77 8.67
C ARG A 310 -28.37 -1.71 8.49
N GLU A 311 -27.97 -0.53 8.05
CA GLU A 311 -28.85 0.27 7.22
C GLU A 311 -28.97 -0.48 5.90
N ASP A 312 -29.94 -1.41 5.88
CA ASP A 312 -30.46 -1.98 4.66
C ASP A 312 -31.17 -0.85 3.90
N ASN A 313 -30.48 -0.31 2.90
CA ASN A 313 -31.09 0.21 1.69
C ASN A 313 -30.06 0.13 0.56
N PHE A 314 -29.94 -1.06 -0.01
CA PHE A 314 -30.03 -1.30 -1.45
C PHE A 314 -30.06 -2.81 -1.68
N SER A 315 -31.28 -3.34 -1.85
CA SER A 315 -31.54 -4.55 -2.63
C SER A 315 -31.02 -4.32 -4.07
N ALA A 316 -30.52 -5.30 -4.82
CA ALA A 316 -31.01 -6.65 -4.91
C ALA A 316 -29.96 -7.67 -5.43
N SER A 317 -29.96 -8.83 -4.76
CA SER A 317 -29.99 -10.21 -5.30
C SER A 317 -28.91 -10.74 -6.26
N GLY A 318 -28.20 -11.78 -5.82
CA GLY A 318 -27.57 -12.82 -6.66
C GLY A 318 -26.66 -13.77 -5.84
N PRO A 319 -26.78 -15.11 -5.94
CA PRO A 319 -26.64 -16.00 -4.77
C PRO A 319 -25.22 -16.54 -4.47
N LEU A 320 -25.03 -16.84 -3.18
CA LEU A 320 -23.99 -17.68 -2.60
C LEU A 320 -23.92 -19.07 -3.26
N ARG A 321 -22.71 -19.55 -3.57
CA ARG A 321 -22.41 -20.99 -3.56
C ARG A 321 -21.05 -21.31 -2.93
N GLN A 322 -21.19 -22.12 -1.89
CA GLN A 322 -20.33 -23.01 -1.13
C GLN A 322 -18.94 -23.40 -1.65
N SER A 323 -18.07 -23.56 -0.65
CA SER A 323 -16.79 -24.27 -0.62
C SER A 323 -16.84 -25.69 -1.17
N SER A 324 -15.78 -26.08 -1.88
CA SER A 324 -15.22 -27.43 -1.84
C SER A 324 -13.72 -27.41 -2.13
N SER A 325 -12.96 -28.03 -1.22
CA SER A 325 -11.64 -28.66 -1.42
C SER A 325 -11.84 -29.92 -2.29
N GLU A 326 -10.93 -30.49 -3.09
CA GLU A 326 -9.49 -30.75 -3.05
C GLU A 326 -8.96 -31.08 -4.48
N ALA A 327 -7.65 -31.36 -4.55
CA ALA A 327 -6.92 -32.20 -5.53
C ALA A 327 -6.08 -31.51 -6.63
N SER A 328 -4.82 -31.23 -6.24
CA SER A 328 -3.58 -31.74 -6.83
C SER A 328 -3.51 -32.09 -8.33
N GLY A 329 -2.66 -31.36 -9.06
CA GLY A 329 -2.11 -31.76 -10.36
C GLY A 329 -1.00 -30.79 -10.80
N SER A 330 0.24 -31.27 -10.85
CA SER A 330 1.45 -30.51 -11.16
C SER A 330 1.50 -30.02 -12.61
N ALA A 331 1.80 -28.74 -12.82
CA ALA A 331 2.56 -28.26 -13.98
C ALA A 331 3.19 -26.88 -13.67
N LEU A 332 4.51 -26.88 -13.62
CA LEU A 332 5.49 -25.80 -13.78
C LEU A 332 4.96 -24.36 -14.05
N GLY A 333 5.23 -23.47 -13.07
CA GLY A 333 5.82 -22.15 -13.35
C GLY A 333 4.90 -20.98 -13.70
N GLY A 334 4.42 -20.26 -12.69
CA GLY A 334 3.91 -18.89 -12.85
C GLY A 334 3.67 -18.23 -11.49
N LYS A 335 4.57 -17.35 -11.07
CA LYS A 335 4.35 -16.51 -9.87
C LYS A 335 3.13 -15.61 -10.14
N SER A 336 2.16 -15.67 -9.22
CA SER A 336 0.97 -14.81 -9.16
C SER A 336 1.28 -13.37 -9.54
N ALA A 337 0.60 -12.87 -10.57
CA ALA A 337 0.69 -11.48 -11.00
C ALA A 337 0.05 -10.56 -9.96
N ASN A 338 0.60 -9.36 -9.79
CA ASN A 338 0.15 -8.43 -8.75
C ASN A 338 -1.16 -7.76 -9.14
N SER A 339 -2.02 -7.44 -8.15
CA SER A 339 -3.37 -6.87 -8.34
C SER A 339 -3.41 -5.71 -9.34
N SER A 340 -2.47 -4.77 -9.27
CA SER A 340 -2.48 -3.61 -10.19
C SER A 340 -1.87 -3.88 -11.57
N ASP A 341 -1.09 -4.96 -11.78
CA ASP A 341 -0.75 -5.36 -13.16
C ASP A 341 -2.00 -5.98 -13.81
N ILE A 342 -2.74 -6.79 -13.04
CA ILE A 342 -4.01 -7.37 -13.45
C ILE A 342 -5.05 -6.28 -13.76
N GLU A 343 -5.12 -5.21 -12.98
CA GLU A 343 -6.03 -4.09 -13.24
C GLU A 343 -5.68 -3.33 -14.53
N LEU A 344 -4.39 -3.05 -14.79
CA LEU A 344 -3.94 -2.43 -16.04
C LEU A 344 -4.22 -3.32 -17.25
N GLU A 345 -3.98 -4.62 -17.12
CA GLU A 345 -4.31 -5.62 -18.16
C GLU A 345 -5.81 -5.70 -18.42
N ASN A 346 -6.63 -5.71 -17.37
CA ASN A 346 -8.08 -5.69 -17.47
C ASN A 346 -8.58 -4.41 -18.14
N HIS A 347 -7.95 -3.27 -17.86
CA HIS A 347 -8.24 -2.00 -18.54
C HIS A 347 -7.85 -2.06 -20.02
N LEU A 348 -6.68 -2.65 -20.35
CA LEU A 348 -6.25 -2.84 -21.74
C LEU A 348 -7.25 -3.73 -22.50
N LEU A 349 -7.69 -4.81 -21.89
CA LEU A 349 -8.69 -5.72 -22.47
C LEU A 349 -10.02 -5.00 -22.72
N ALA A 350 -10.46 -4.16 -21.78
CA ALA A 350 -11.66 -3.34 -21.94
C ALA A 350 -11.54 -2.34 -23.10
N LEU A 351 -10.41 -1.64 -23.21
CA LEU A 351 -10.16 -0.70 -24.30
C LEU A 351 -10.16 -1.39 -25.67
N ILE A 352 -9.59 -2.59 -25.77
CA ILE A 352 -9.61 -3.37 -27.01
C ILE A 352 -11.05 -3.63 -27.47
N CYS A 353 -11.95 -3.96 -26.54
CA CYS A 353 -13.35 -4.24 -26.84
C CYS A 353 -14.18 -2.97 -27.15
N ALA A 354 -13.77 -1.82 -26.61
CA ALA A 354 -14.46 -0.53 -26.80
C ALA A 354 -13.99 0.25 -28.05
N LEU A 355 -12.90 -0.18 -28.70
CA LEU A 355 -12.28 0.49 -29.84
C LEU A 355 -12.74 -0.08 -31.20
N PRO A 356 -12.90 0.76 -32.25
CA PRO A 356 -13.01 0.26 -33.62
C PRO A 356 -11.68 -0.38 -34.08
N ASN A 357 -11.76 -1.22 -35.12
CA ASN A 357 -10.62 -1.93 -35.72
C ASN A 357 -9.89 -2.88 -34.75
N ILE A 358 -10.65 -3.72 -34.04
CA ILE A 358 -10.11 -4.68 -33.05
C ILE A 358 -8.99 -5.57 -33.64
N GLU A 359 -9.08 -5.95 -34.92
CA GLU A 359 -8.05 -6.75 -35.61
C GLU A 359 -6.64 -6.10 -35.57
N GLU A 360 -6.57 -4.77 -35.71
CA GLU A 360 -5.33 -4.01 -35.66
C GLU A 360 -4.73 -4.06 -34.24
N LYS A 361 -5.57 -3.97 -33.21
CA LYS A 361 -5.15 -3.97 -31.79
C LYS A 361 -4.62 -5.34 -31.40
N ILE A 362 -5.31 -6.40 -31.83
CA ILE A 362 -4.85 -7.78 -31.65
C ILE A 362 -3.51 -8.00 -32.34
N SER A 363 -3.30 -7.42 -33.53
CA SER A 363 -2.01 -7.49 -34.24
C SER A 363 -0.90 -6.79 -33.47
N GLN A 364 -1.15 -5.58 -32.93
CA GLN A 364 -0.19 -4.87 -32.06
C GLN A 364 0.16 -5.66 -30.79
N LEU A 365 -0.82 -6.34 -30.17
CA LEU A 365 -0.55 -7.22 -29.01
C LEU A 365 0.32 -8.43 -29.39
N LYS A 366 0.10 -9.02 -30.57
CA LYS A 366 0.91 -10.15 -31.07
C LYS A 366 2.34 -9.73 -31.38
N GLU A 367 2.53 -8.60 -32.07
CA GLU A 367 3.86 -8.03 -32.36
C GLU A 367 4.64 -7.73 -31.08
N ALA A 368 3.94 -7.34 -30.01
CA ALA A 368 4.53 -7.10 -28.70
C ALA A 368 4.75 -8.36 -27.85
N GLU A 369 4.45 -9.55 -28.38
CA GLU A 369 4.47 -10.83 -27.65
C GLU A 369 3.70 -10.76 -26.32
N PHE A 370 2.57 -10.04 -26.32
CA PHE A 370 1.83 -9.73 -25.10
C PHE A 370 1.05 -10.95 -24.60
N VAL A 371 1.30 -11.32 -23.34
CA VAL A 371 0.55 -12.37 -22.62
C VAL A 371 -0.18 -11.76 -21.43
N PHE A 372 -1.46 -12.07 -21.25
CA PHE A 372 -2.21 -11.69 -20.06
C PHE A 372 -1.79 -12.55 -18.86
N SER A 373 -1.57 -11.91 -17.73
CA SER A 373 -1.15 -12.57 -16.50
C SER A 373 -2.33 -13.12 -15.70
N ASP A 374 -3.52 -12.52 -15.85
CA ASP A 374 -4.77 -13.04 -15.31
C ASP A 374 -5.34 -14.15 -16.21
N ALA A 375 -5.65 -15.31 -15.60
CA ALA A 375 -6.12 -16.48 -16.34
C ALA A 375 -7.46 -16.20 -17.05
N ASP A 376 -8.37 -15.48 -16.39
CA ASP A 376 -9.66 -15.09 -16.97
C ASP A 376 -9.46 -14.12 -18.15
N ALA A 377 -8.64 -13.07 -17.99
CA ALA A 377 -8.31 -12.13 -19.06
C ALA A 377 -7.67 -12.84 -20.27
N SER A 378 -6.80 -13.82 -20.02
CA SER A 378 -6.20 -14.65 -21.08
C SER A 378 -7.24 -15.49 -21.82
N GLN A 379 -8.23 -16.07 -21.12
CA GLN A 379 -9.31 -16.83 -21.75
C GLN A 379 -10.24 -15.93 -22.57
N ILE A 380 -10.55 -14.74 -22.06
CA ILE A 380 -11.34 -13.74 -22.79
C ILE A 380 -10.59 -13.30 -24.06
N TYR A 381 -9.31 -12.98 -23.96
CA TYR A 381 -8.47 -12.63 -25.11
C TYR A 381 -8.43 -13.74 -26.15
N ALA A 382 -8.24 -15.00 -25.75
CA ALA A 382 -8.25 -16.14 -26.66
C ALA A 382 -9.59 -16.27 -27.42
N SER A 383 -10.70 -16.06 -26.72
CA SER A 383 -12.04 -16.09 -27.33
C SER A 383 -12.27 -14.94 -28.32
N ILE A 384 -11.73 -13.75 -28.03
CA ILE A 384 -11.73 -12.61 -28.98
C ILE A 384 -10.93 -12.97 -30.23
N VAL A 385 -9.72 -13.50 -30.07
CA VAL A 385 -8.87 -13.90 -31.20
C VAL A 385 -9.56 -14.95 -32.06
N GLU A 386 -10.24 -15.93 -31.45
CA GLU A 386 -10.98 -16.97 -32.17
C GLU A 386 -12.21 -16.42 -32.90
N ALA A 387 -12.97 -15.53 -32.27
CA ALA A 387 -14.13 -14.88 -32.88
C ALA A 387 -13.74 -14.08 -34.13
N LEU A 388 -12.55 -13.47 -34.14
CA LEU A 388 -12.04 -12.68 -35.27
C LEU A 388 -11.53 -13.55 -36.44
N LYS A 389 -11.34 -14.86 -36.26
CA LYS A 389 -11.02 -15.77 -37.38
C LYS A 389 -12.22 -16.06 -38.29
N LYS A 390 -13.45 -15.84 -37.81
CA LYS A 390 -14.67 -16.08 -38.59
C LYS A 390 -14.83 -15.03 -39.69
N ARG A 391 -15.18 -15.47 -40.91
CA ARG A 391 -15.51 -14.59 -42.04
C ARG A 391 -16.95 -14.83 -42.51
N PRO A 392 -17.78 -13.77 -42.68
CA PRO A 392 -17.49 -12.35 -42.42
C PRO A 392 -17.32 -12.05 -40.93
N LEU A 393 -16.67 -10.92 -40.60
CA LEU A 393 -16.50 -10.50 -39.20
C LEU A 393 -17.85 -10.36 -38.51
N PRO A 394 -17.94 -10.74 -37.23
CA PRO A 394 -19.18 -10.58 -36.49
C PRO A 394 -19.52 -9.10 -36.30
N LYS A 395 -20.75 -8.72 -36.71
CA LYS A 395 -21.27 -7.35 -36.59
C LYS A 395 -21.36 -6.86 -35.13
N ASN A 396 -21.44 -7.77 -34.16
CA ASN A 396 -21.50 -7.48 -32.74
C ASN A 396 -20.64 -8.51 -31.97
N LEU A 397 -19.42 -8.12 -31.64
CA LEU A 397 -18.45 -8.98 -30.97
C LEU A 397 -18.95 -9.46 -29.59
N PRO A 398 -19.54 -8.61 -28.72
CA PRO A 398 -20.15 -9.07 -27.47
C PRO A 398 -21.19 -10.19 -27.67
N ARG A 399 -22.05 -10.10 -28.70
CA ARG A 399 -23.06 -11.14 -28.96
C ARG A 399 -22.44 -12.48 -29.38
N GLU A 400 -21.31 -12.47 -30.08
CA GLU A 400 -20.58 -13.70 -30.41
C GLU A 400 -19.80 -14.26 -29.23
N LEU A 401 -19.20 -13.38 -28.42
CA LEU A 401 -18.49 -13.78 -27.21
C LEU A 401 -19.44 -14.42 -26.19
N LYS A 402 -20.70 -13.98 -26.11
CA LYS A 402 -21.73 -14.62 -25.26
C LYS A 402 -21.96 -16.11 -25.58
N LYS A 403 -21.75 -16.53 -26.83
CA LYS A 403 -21.95 -17.92 -27.25
C LYS A 403 -20.76 -18.82 -26.91
N THR A 404 -19.59 -18.24 -26.69
CA THR A 404 -18.30 -18.95 -26.59
C THR A 404 -17.66 -18.84 -25.22
N LEU A 405 -17.88 -17.74 -24.50
CA LEU A 405 -17.41 -17.54 -23.13
C LEU A 405 -18.38 -18.17 -22.12
N PRO A 406 -17.84 -18.79 -21.05
CA PRO A 406 -18.60 -19.08 -19.84
C PRO A 406 -19.30 -17.83 -19.31
N GLU A 407 -20.51 -17.98 -18.75
CA GLU A 407 -21.35 -16.87 -18.27
C GLU A 407 -20.58 -15.94 -17.30
N ARG A 408 -19.84 -16.52 -16.35
CA ARG A 408 -18.96 -15.77 -15.42
C ARG A 408 -17.95 -14.85 -16.14
N LEU A 409 -17.32 -15.33 -17.22
CA LEU A 409 -16.33 -14.55 -17.97
C LEU A 409 -16.98 -13.50 -18.86
N PHE A 410 -18.16 -13.81 -19.40
CA PHE A 410 -18.95 -12.85 -20.16
C PHE A 410 -19.42 -11.68 -19.28
N GLU A 411 -19.88 -11.97 -18.05
CA GLU A 411 -20.22 -10.94 -17.07
C GLU A 411 -19.00 -10.09 -16.68
N LYS A 412 -17.85 -10.73 -16.43
CA LYS A 412 -16.58 -10.03 -16.16
C LYS A 412 -16.23 -9.09 -17.32
N LEU A 413 -16.31 -9.55 -18.56
CA LEU A 413 -16.04 -8.73 -19.74
C LEU A 413 -16.97 -7.53 -19.83
N ASN A 414 -18.28 -7.70 -19.63
CA ASN A 414 -19.24 -6.60 -19.66
C ASN A 414 -18.95 -5.56 -18.57
N HIS A 415 -18.60 -6.01 -17.36
CA HIS A 415 -18.21 -5.12 -16.27
C HIS A 415 -16.96 -4.31 -16.61
N LEU A 416 -15.97 -4.95 -17.24
CA LEU A 416 -14.74 -4.28 -17.68
C LEU A 416 -15.02 -3.23 -18.77
N ILE A 417 -15.83 -3.58 -19.77
CA ILE A 417 -16.25 -2.64 -20.84
C ILE A 417 -16.98 -1.44 -20.24
N PHE A 418 -17.97 -1.69 -19.37
CA PHE A 418 -18.74 -0.63 -18.72
C PHE A 418 -17.85 0.32 -17.90
N LYS A 419 -16.88 -0.22 -17.14
CA LYS A 419 -15.90 0.60 -16.42
C LYS A 419 -15.03 1.45 -17.35
N ALA A 420 -14.58 0.88 -18.47
CA ALA A 420 -13.79 1.62 -19.45
C ALA A 420 -14.63 2.73 -20.09
N GLU A 421 -15.90 2.46 -20.42
CA GLU A 421 -16.82 3.45 -20.98
C GLU A 421 -17.08 4.62 -20.01
N GLN A 422 -17.17 4.37 -18.69
CA GLN A 422 -17.30 5.44 -17.70
C GLN A 422 -16.05 6.32 -17.57
N SER A 423 -14.87 5.74 -17.75
CA SER A 423 -13.59 6.47 -17.68
C SER A 423 -13.25 7.27 -18.95
N LEU A 424 -13.98 7.03 -20.04
CA LEU A 424 -13.80 7.69 -21.33
C LEU A 424 -14.84 8.79 -21.47
N GLU A 425 -14.45 10.01 -21.88
CA GLU A 425 -15.44 11.07 -22.11
C GLU A 425 -16.46 10.66 -23.19
N PRO A 426 -17.75 11.00 -23.03
CA PRO A 426 -18.82 10.63 -23.96
C PRO A 426 -18.53 11.03 -25.42
N GLU A 427 -17.71 12.06 -25.64
CA GLU A 427 -17.37 12.63 -26.95
C GLU A 427 -15.88 12.52 -27.32
N GLY A 428 -15.08 11.71 -26.59
CA GLY A 428 -13.66 11.53 -26.89
C GLY A 428 -13.43 10.98 -28.30
N LYS A 429 -12.73 11.74 -29.16
CA LYS A 429 -12.50 11.39 -30.57
C LYS A 429 -11.84 10.00 -30.64
N ALA A 430 -12.17 9.18 -31.65
CA ALA A 430 -11.55 7.86 -31.86
C ALA A 430 -9.99 7.88 -31.78
N LYS A 431 -9.38 9.01 -32.14
CA LYS A 431 -7.95 9.30 -32.04
C LYS A 431 -7.42 9.34 -30.59
N GLU A 432 -8.20 9.79 -29.62
CA GLU A 432 -7.83 9.83 -28.19
C GLU A 432 -7.87 8.44 -27.56
N ARG A 433 -8.90 7.65 -27.90
CA ARG A 433 -9.00 6.25 -27.45
C ARG A 433 -7.84 5.41 -28.02
N GLU A 434 -7.47 5.64 -29.28
CA GLU A 434 -6.31 5.01 -29.91
C GLU A 434 -4.99 5.36 -29.19
N LYS A 435 -4.83 6.63 -28.78
CA LYS A 435 -3.67 7.06 -27.99
C LYS A 435 -3.66 6.40 -26.60
N ALA A 436 -4.81 6.32 -25.93
CA ALA A 436 -4.94 5.67 -24.63
C ALA A 436 -4.54 4.19 -24.70
N PHE A 437 -4.97 3.46 -25.72
CA PHE A 437 -4.56 2.08 -25.97
C PHE A 437 -3.04 1.94 -26.14
N LYS A 438 -2.43 2.71 -27.05
CA LYS A 438 -0.98 2.64 -27.31
C LYS A 438 -0.17 2.96 -26.07
N ARG A 439 -0.60 3.96 -25.30
CA ARG A 439 0.06 4.35 -24.05
C ARG A 439 -0.07 3.28 -22.98
N LEU A 440 -1.26 2.72 -22.78
CA LEU A 440 -1.49 1.68 -21.77
C LEU A 440 -0.68 0.41 -22.10
N LEU A 441 -0.70 -0.02 -23.37
CA LEU A 441 0.13 -1.13 -23.84
C LEU A 441 1.62 -0.85 -23.60
N GLY A 442 2.10 0.33 -24.02
CA GLY A 442 3.49 0.74 -23.80
C GLY A 442 3.87 0.80 -22.33
N ARG A 443 2.98 1.28 -21.45
CA ARG A 443 3.19 1.34 -20.00
C ARG A 443 3.30 -0.05 -19.38
N ILE A 444 2.40 -0.97 -19.72
CA ILE A 444 2.44 -2.35 -19.22
C ILE A 444 3.73 -3.03 -19.66
N LEU A 445 4.10 -2.90 -20.93
CA LEU A 445 5.34 -3.45 -21.46
C LEU A 445 6.57 -2.84 -20.75
N PHE A 446 6.59 -1.53 -20.55
CA PHE A 446 7.67 -0.86 -19.83
C PHE A 446 7.82 -1.38 -18.39
N LEU A 447 6.71 -1.52 -17.65
CA LEU A 447 6.73 -2.05 -16.28
C LEU A 447 7.27 -3.49 -16.24
N ARG A 448 6.84 -4.33 -17.18
CA ARG A 448 7.33 -5.71 -17.33
C ARG A 448 8.82 -5.76 -17.66
N TYR A 449 9.27 -4.95 -18.61
CA TYR A 449 10.69 -4.86 -18.95
C TYR A 449 11.52 -4.31 -17.78
N ARG A 450 11.03 -3.31 -17.05
CA ARG A 450 11.71 -2.80 -15.82
C ARG A 450 11.84 -3.88 -14.76
N ALA A 451 10.79 -4.68 -14.54
CA ALA A 451 10.82 -5.80 -13.61
C ALA A 451 11.80 -6.89 -14.06
N ARG A 452 11.80 -7.25 -15.36
CA ARG A 452 12.74 -8.20 -15.95
C ARG A 452 14.18 -7.71 -15.85
N HIS A 453 14.43 -6.44 -16.15
CA HIS A 453 15.74 -5.80 -16.05
C HIS A 453 16.29 -5.85 -14.61
N LYS A 454 15.47 -5.50 -13.61
CA LYS A 454 15.84 -5.64 -12.18
C LYS A 454 16.14 -7.09 -11.80
N LYS A 455 15.41 -8.05 -12.38
CA LYS A 455 15.66 -9.49 -12.14
C LYS A 455 17.01 -9.91 -12.76
N LEU A 456 17.25 -9.56 -14.03
CA LEU A 456 18.50 -9.86 -14.72
C LEU A 456 19.72 -9.26 -14.01
N GLU A 457 19.60 -8.06 -13.44
CA GLU A 457 20.67 -7.48 -12.61
C GLU A 457 21.04 -8.37 -11.41
N ARG A 458 20.05 -9.00 -10.77
CA ARG A 458 20.30 -9.95 -9.66
C ARG A 458 20.86 -11.27 -10.16
N ASP A 459 20.33 -11.77 -11.27
CA ASP A 459 20.74 -13.04 -11.87
C ASP A 459 22.20 -12.94 -12.35
N ILE A 460 22.64 -11.80 -12.91
CA ILE A 460 24.05 -11.51 -13.25
C ILE A 460 24.94 -11.58 -12.01
N LYS A 461 24.58 -10.88 -10.92
CA LYS A 461 25.35 -10.89 -9.67
C LYS A 461 25.44 -12.29 -9.05
N LEU A 462 24.36 -13.08 -9.17
CA LEU A 462 24.34 -14.45 -8.68
C LEU A 462 25.22 -15.38 -9.53
N ALA A 463 25.17 -15.25 -10.86
CA ALA A 463 26.04 -15.99 -11.77
C ALA A 463 27.52 -15.67 -11.53
N GLU A 464 27.87 -14.40 -11.30
CA GLU A 464 29.23 -13.98 -10.92
C GLU A 464 29.68 -14.62 -9.61
N LYS A 465 28.82 -14.61 -8.58
CA LYS A 465 29.11 -15.25 -7.29
C LYS A 465 29.34 -16.76 -7.43
N ASN A 466 28.60 -17.41 -8.31
CA ASN A 466 28.66 -18.85 -8.55
C ASN A 466 29.74 -19.26 -9.57
N LYS A 467 30.49 -18.30 -10.14
CA LYS A 467 31.47 -18.51 -11.23
C LYS A 467 30.86 -19.19 -12.47
N ASP A 468 29.57 -18.98 -12.71
CA ASP A 468 28.88 -19.44 -13.93
C ASP A 468 28.98 -18.38 -15.03
N TYR A 469 30.11 -18.39 -15.73
CA TYR A 469 30.42 -17.39 -16.76
C TYR A 469 29.52 -17.50 -18.00
N ALA A 470 29.04 -18.71 -18.33
CA ALA A 470 28.14 -18.92 -19.47
C ALA A 470 26.76 -18.32 -19.21
N ALA A 471 26.18 -18.56 -18.02
CA ALA A 471 24.90 -17.94 -17.65
C ALA A 471 25.03 -16.42 -17.54
N ARG A 472 26.16 -15.92 -17.01
CA ARG A 472 26.45 -14.50 -16.91
C ARG A 472 26.42 -13.80 -18.28
N GLU A 473 27.11 -14.33 -19.28
CA GLU A 473 27.11 -13.72 -20.62
C GLU A 473 25.72 -13.69 -21.24
N LEU A 474 24.94 -14.77 -21.06
CA LEU A 474 23.58 -14.85 -21.55
C LEU A 474 22.66 -13.81 -20.87
N PHE A 475 22.77 -13.65 -19.55
CA PHE A 475 22.01 -12.63 -18.82
C PHE A 475 22.42 -11.20 -19.19
N ILE A 476 23.70 -10.93 -19.44
CA ILE A 476 24.17 -9.61 -19.90
C ILE A 476 23.59 -9.28 -21.28
N LYS A 477 23.57 -10.26 -22.20
CA LYS A 477 22.97 -10.07 -23.53
C LYS A 477 21.49 -9.74 -23.42
N GLU A 478 20.74 -10.51 -22.64
CA GLU A 478 19.31 -10.27 -22.40
C GLU A 478 19.07 -8.92 -21.69
N PHE A 479 19.92 -8.56 -20.73
CA PHE A 479 19.85 -7.29 -20.00
C PHE A 479 19.94 -6.09 -20.95
N ASN A 480 20.89 -6.12 -21.88
CA ASN A 480 21.06 -5.07 -22.88
C ASN A 480 19.89 -5.01 -23.87
N GLU A 481 19.34 -6.17 -24.27
CA GLU A 481 18.16 -6.23 -25.13
C GLU A 481 16.94 -5.61 -24.45
N VAL A 482 16.66 -6.00 -23.20
CA VAL A 482 15.56 -5.47 -22.39
C VAL A 482 15.73 -3.96 -22.17
N ALA A 483 16.95 -3.49 -21.88
CA ALA A 483 17.25 -2.07 -21.77
C ALA A 483 16.97 -1.32 -23.09
N GLY A 484 17.30 -1.92 -24.24
CA GLY A 484 16.97 -1.38 -25.56
C GLY A 484 15.46 -1.26 -25.80
N LYS A 485 14.68 -2.29 -25.45
CA LYS A 485 13.21 -2.27 -25.53
C LYS A 485 12.60 -1.22 -24.61
N MET A 486 13.12 -1.05 -23.40
CA MET A 486 12.69 0.00 -22.46
C MET A 486 12.92 1.41 -23.02
N LYS A 487 14.08 1.66 -23.64
CA LYS A 487 14.39 2.98 -24.25
C LYS A 487 13.40 3.35 -25.36
N LYS A 488 12.94 2.37 -26.15
CA LYS A 488 11.94 2.59 -27.21
C LYS A 488 10.54 2.91 -26.69
N LEU A 489 10.25 2.54 -25.44
CA LEU A 489 8.96 2.76 -24.78
C LEU A 489 8.95 3.95 -23.81
N ALA A 490 10.12 4.52 -23.51
CA ALA A 490 10.26 5.70 -22.69
C ALA A 490 9.94 6.95 -23.54
N PHE A 491 8.65 7.24 -23.69
CA PHE A 491 8.11 8.47 -24.26
C PHE A 491 7.01 9.01 -23.36
#